data_AF-A0A660A7G6-F1
#
_entry.id   AF-A0A660A7G6-F1
#
_cell.length_a   1.000
_cell.length_b   1.000
_cell.length_c   1.000
_cell.angle_alpha   90.00
_cell.angle_beta   90.00
_cell.angle_gamma   90.00
#
_symmetry.space_group_name_H-M   'P 1'
#
loop_
_entity.id
_entity.type
_entity.pdbx_description
1 polymer ?
#
loop_
_entity_poly.entity_id
_entity_poly.type
_entity_poly.pdbx_seq_one_letter_code
_entity_poly.pdbx_strand_id
1 'polypeptide(L)'
;MANQLSTYTHKQFFNAPTVQKAFDDVWKGAGTQFAVSILSVLQGSQSLKSASNKSIYAAAMKAAVLNLPIEPSLGRAYLVPYKGQAQFQLGYKGLIELAQR
;
A
#
# COMPACT_ATOMS: atom_id res chain seq x y z
N MET A 1 23.19 25.83 -0.86
CA MET A 1 21.75 25.87 -1.20
C MET A 1 21.16 24.52 -0.83
N ALA A 2 20.49 24.44 0.32
CA ALA A 2 19.93 23.19 0.83
C ALA A 2 18.67 22.83 0.04
N ASN A 3 18.74 21.74 -0.71
CA ASN A 3 17.61 21.24 -1.50
C ASN A 3 16.52 20.78 -0.53
N GLN A 4 15.41 21.51 -0.48
CA GLN A 4 14.24 21.12 0.29
C GLN A 4 13.64 19.87 -0.35
N LEU A 5 14.07 18.70 0.12
CA LEU A 5 13.39 17.44 -0.14
C LEU A 5 12.02 17.53 0.52
N SER A 6 11.02 17.93 -0.27
CA SER A 6 9.61 17.91 0.06
C SER A 6 9.27 16.56 0.69
N THR A 7 9.23 16.51 2.01
CA THR A 7 8.87 15.29 2.75
C THR A 7 7.36 15.20 2.69
N TYR A 8 6.83 14.72 1.56
CA TYR A 8 5.40 14.55 1.38
C TYR A 8 4.87 13.66 2.50
N THR A 9 3.86 14.16 3.22
CA THR A 9 3.13 13.31 4.16
C THR A 9 2.53 12.12 3.39
N HIS A 10 2.40 10.96 4.06
CA HIS A 10 1.78 9.77 3.45
C HIS A 10 0.45 10.11 2.76
N LYS A 11 -0.38 10.91 3.43
CA LYS A 11 -1.66 11.38 2.90
C LYS A 11 -1.50 12.17 1.59
N GLN A 12 -0.58 13.14 1.54
CA GLN A 12 -0.33 13.91 0.31
C GLN A 12 0.20 13.05 -0.83
N PHE A 13 1.05 12.07 -0.52
CA PHE A 13 1.59 11.16 -1.53
C PHE A 13 0.51 10.25 -2.14
N PHE A 14 -0.30 9.59 -1.30
CA PHE A 14 -1.33 8.66 -1.78
C PHE A 14 -2.56 9.36 -2.39
N ASN A 15 -2.80 10.62 -2.04
CA ASN A 15 -3.83 11.45 -2.67
C ASN A 15 -3.37 12.13 -3.96
N ALA A 16 -2.10 11.97 -4.37
CA ALA A 16 -1.62 12.54 -5.62
C ALA A 16 -2.35 11.88 -6.81
N PRO A 17 -2.87 12.66 -7.79
CA PRO A 17 -3.62 12.11 -8.93
C PRO A 17 -2.85 11.04 -9.70
N THR A 18 -1.53 11.19 -9.82
CA THR A 18 -0.65 10.23 -10.50
C THR A 18 -0.62 8.88 -9.81
N VAL A 19 -0.63 8.88 -8.47
CA VAL A 19 -0.61 7.64 -7.66
C VAL A 19 -1.98 6.97 -7.70
N GLN A 20 -3.07 7.74 -7.59
CA GLN A 20 -4.42 7.21 -7.72
C GLN A 20 -4.67 6.60 -9.08
N LYS A 21 -4.25 7.28 -10.16
CA LYS A 21 -4.36 6.75 -11.53
C LYS A 21 -3.57 5.45 -11.71
N ALA A 22 -2.34 5.38 -11.18
CA ALA A 22 -1.55 4.15 -11.23
C ALA A 22 -2.24 2.99 -10.50
N PHE A 23 -2.91 3.26 -9.37
CA PHE A 23 -3.72 2.26 -8.71
C PHE A 23 -4.97 1.89 -9.51
N ASP A 24 -5.69 2.85 -10.11
CA ASP A 24 -6.87 2.57 -10.92
C ASP A 24 -6.52 1.70 -12.15
N ASP A 25 -5.38 1.97 -12.79
CA ASP A 25 -4.89 1.21 -13.96
C ASP A 25 -4.60 -0.25 -13.60
N VAL A 26 -4.08 -0.52 -12.39
CA VAL A 26 -3.75 -1.89 -11.94
C VAL A 26 -4.94 -2.56 -11.26
N TRP A 27 -5.73 -1.80 -10.51
CA TRP A 27 -6.86 -2.23 -9.70
C TRP A 27 -8.19 -1.85 -10.36
N LYS A 28 -8.37 -2.16 -11.64
CA LYS A 28 -9.64 -2.15 -12.42
C LYS A 28 -10.76 -1.22 -11.90
N GLY A 29 -10.47 0.05 -11.64
CA GLY A 29 -11.45 1.07 -11.22
C GLY A 29 -11.77 1.22 -9.72
N ALA A 30 -10.99 0.65 -8.80
CA ALA A 30 -11.17 0.84 -7.35
C ALA A 30 -9.90 1.35 -6.62
N GLY A 31 -9.02 2.07 -7.33
CA GLY A 31 -7.78 2.63 -6.79
C GLY A 31 -7.98 3.63 -5.66
N THR A 32 -9.06 4.40 -5.67
CA THR A 32 -9.40 5.30 -4.54
C THR A 32 -9.67 4.52 -3.25
N GLN A 33 -10.47 3.46 -3.33
CA GLN A 33 -10.78 2.61 -2.17
C GLN A 33 -9.54 1.89 -1.66
N PHE A 34 -8.67 1.47 -2.58
CA PHE A 34 -7.38 0.87 -2.27
C PHE A 34 -6.41 1.85 -1.59
N ALA A 35 -6.36 3.11 -2.04
CA ALA A 35 -5.55 4.14 -1.38
C ALA A 35 -6.03 4.41 0.06
N VAL A 36 -7.35 4.41 0.28
CA VAL A 36 -7.94 4.59 1.63
C VAL A 36 -7.59 3.41 2.54
N SER A 37 -7.64 2.16 2.05
CA SER A 37 -7.27 1.00 2.88
C SER A 37 -5.80 1.03 3.29
N ILE A 38 -4.89 1.41 2.38
CA ILE A 38 -3.47 1.63 2.72
C ILE A 38 -3.34 2.69 3.81
N LEU A 39 -4.00 3.85 3.66
CA LEU A 39 -3.95 4.93 4.66
C LEU A 39 -4.49 4.49 6.03
N SER A 40 -5.50 3.62 6.05
CA SER A 40 -6.02 3.00 7.28
C SER A 40 -4.96 2.14 7.96
N VAL A 41 -4.29 1.27 7.20
CA VAL A 41 -3.21 0.39 7.70
C VAL A 41 -2.02 1.20 8.22
N LEU A 42 -1.63 2.27 7.53
CA LEU A 42 -0.60 3.19 8.00
C LEU A 42 -1.01 3.85 9.32
N GLN A 43 -2.29 4.22 9.49
CA GLN A 43 -2.76 4.83 10.73
C GLN A 43 -2.68 3.86 11.93
N GLY A 44 -2.93 2.57 11.70
CA GLY A 44 -2.88 1.51 12.71
C GLY A 44 -1.48 1.05 13.14
N SER A 45 -0.40 1.44 12.44
CA SER A 45 0.96 0.99 12.76
C SER A 45 1.97 2.14 12.76
N GLN A 46 2.55 2.43 13.93
CA GLN A 46 3.56 3.49 14.07
C GLN A 46 4.82 3.21 13.24
N SER A 47 5.24 1.94 13.15
CA SER A 47 6.41 1.54 12.36
C SER A 47 6.17 1.71 10.86
N LEU A 48 4.95 1.48 10.37
CA LEU A 48 4.60 1.77 8.98
C LEU A 48 4.52 3.27 8.68
N LYS A 49 4.11 4.11 9.65
CA LYS A 49 4.18 5.58 9.49
C LYS A 49 5.61 6.08 9.33
N SER A 50 6.60 5.40 9.90
CA SER A 50 8.01 5.74 9.71
C SER A 50 8.62 5.15 8.44
N ALA A 51 7.90 4.29 7.71
CA ALA A 51 8.42 3.69 6.50
C ALA A 51 8.42 4.68 5.32
N SER A 52 9.31 4.48 4.35
CA SER A 52 9.37 5.38 3.19
C SER A 52 8.13 5.26 2.29
N ASN A 53 7.60 6.38 1.79
CA ASN A 53 6.45 6.40 0.87
C ASN A 53 6.69 5.52 -0.37
N LYS A 54 7.93 5.50 -0.87
CA LYS A 54 8.35 4.67 -2.01
C LYS A 54 8.20 3.17 -1.73
N SER A 55 8.62 2.72 -0.54
CA SER A 55 8.49 1.30 -0.17
C SER A 55 7.04 0.89 0.05
N ILE A 56 6.24 1.76 0.68
CA ILE A 56 4.80 1.53 0.88
C ILE A 56 4.10 1.43 -0.48
N TYR A 57 4.39 2.36 -1.40
CA TYR A 57 3.88 2.32 -2.76
C TYR A 57 4.26 1.03 -3.49
N ALA A 58 5.54 0.66 -3.48
CA ALA A 58 6.01 -0.56 -4.14
C ALA A 58 5.35 -1.82 -3.56
N ALA A 59 5.18 -1.90 -2.24
CA ALA A 59 4.50 -3.02 -1.60
C ALA A 59 2.98 -3.04 -1.91
N ALA A 60 2.34 -1.87 -1.93
CA ALA A 60 0.95 -1.71 -2.31
C ALA A 60 0.68 -2.13 -3.77
N MET A 61 1.56 -1.74 -4.69
CA MET A 61 1.46 -2.14 -6.11
C MET A 61 1.54 -3.65 -6.29
N LYS A 62 2.37 -4.36 -5.51
CA LYS A 62 2.41 -5.83 -5.53
C LYS A 62 1.08 -6.46 -5.13
N ALA A 63 0.46 -5.96 -4.07
CA ALA A 63 -0.87 -6.41 -3.66
C ALA A 63 -1.92 -6.08 -4.73
N ALA A 64 -1.80 -4.91 -5.36
CA ALA A 64 -2.71 -4.45 -6.38
C ALA A 64 -2.69 -5.35 -7.63
N VAL A 65 -1.50 -5.71 -8.11
CA VAL A 65 -1.31 -6.64 -9.25
C VAL A 65 -1.94 -8.00 -8.96
N LEU A 66 -1.88 -8.47 -7.72
CA LEU A 66 -2.49 -9.74 -7.31
C LEU A 66 -4.01 -9.62 -7.07
N ASN A 67 -4.59 -8.43 -7.23
CA ASN A 67 -5.97 -8.12 -6.89
C ASN A 67 -6.30 -8.60 -5.45
N LEU A 68 -5.41 -8.29 -4.50
CA LEU A 68 -5.54 -8.60 -3.08
C LEU A 68 -5.69 -7.33 -2.24
N PRO A 69 -6.78 -7.17 -1.49
CA PRO A 69 -6.99 -5.98 -0.67
C PRO A 69 -6.02 -6.00 0.52
N ILE A 70 -5.42 -4.84 0.80
CA ILE A 70 -4.58 -4.64 1.98
C ILE A 70 -5.48 -4.19 3.13
N GLU A 71 -6.07 -5.16 3.80
CA GLU A 71 -6.88 -4.97 5.00
C GLU A 71 -6.53 -6.11 5.99
N PRO A 72 -5.82 -5.81 7.09
CA PRO A 72 -5.30 -6.83 8.00
C PRO A 72 -6.38 -7.78 8.53
N SER A 73 -7.60 -7.26 8.73
CA SER A 73 -8.75 -8.05 9.19
C SER A 73 -9.22 -9.10 8.17
N LEU A 74 -9.03 -8.86 6.86
CA LEU A 74 -9.40 -9.81 5.80
C LEU A 74 -8.39 -10.95 5.64
N GLY A 75 -7.14 -10.74 6.07
CA GLY A 75 -6.09 -11.75 6.05
C GLY A 75 -5.58 -12.19 4.68
N ARG A 76 -5.80 -11.36 3.65
CA ARG A 76 -5.42 -11.64 2.25
C ARG A 76 -4.03 -11.11 1.89
N ALA A 77 -3.70 -9.90 2.34
CA ALA A 77 -2.41 -9.26 2.10
C ALA A 77 -2.06 -8.33 3.27
N TYR A 78 -0.76 -8.14 3.51
CA TYR A 78 -0.24 -7.33 4.60
C TYR A 78 0.90 -6.43 4.14
N LEU A 79 1.04 -5.29 4.80
CA LEU A 79 2.23 -4.45 4.78
C LEU A 79 2.99 -4.65 6.08
N VAL A 80 4.21 -5.14 6.00
CA VAL A 80 5.04 -5.43 7.17
C VAL A 80 6.21 -4.43 7.22
N PRO A 81 6.37 -3.68 8.32
CA PRO A 81 7.49 -2.78 8.49
C PRO A 81 8.78 -3.57 8.75
N TYR A 82 9.87 -3.21 8.07
CA TYR A 82 11.19 -3.77 8.28
C TYR A 82 12.26 -2.72 7.98
N LYS A 83 13.09 -2.40 8.99
CA LYS A 83 14.21 -1.43 8.88
C LYS A 83 13.83 -0.10 8.19
N GLY A 84 12.68 0.47 8.56
CA GLY A 84 12.19 1.74 7.98
C GLY A 84 11.65 1.63 6.55
N GLN A 85 11.37 0.41 6.08
CA GLN A 85 10.73 0.15 4.79
C GLN A 85 9.46 -0.70 5.00
N ALA A 86 8.51 -0.59 4.09
CA ALA A 86 7.36 -1.49 4.04
C ALA A 86 7.61 -2.62 3.05
N GLN A 87 7.28 -3.85 3.47
CA GLN A 87 7.33 -5.03 2.63
C GLN A 87 5.93 -5.60 2.42
N PHE A 88 5.67 -6.06 1.20
CA PHE A 88 4.47 -6.82 0.90
C PHE A 88 4.61 -8.24 1.45
N GLN A 89 3.62 -8.69 2.19
CA GLN A 89 3.50 -10.09 2.60
C GLN A 89 2.14 -10.64 2.20
N LEU A 90 2.17 -11.79 1.53
CA LEU A 90 0.97 -12.50 1.13
C LEU A 90 0.36 -13.20 2.35
N GLY A 91 -0.95 -13.01 2.56
CA GLY A 91 -1.68 -13.65 3.64
C GLY A 91 -2.18 -15.04 3.24
N TYR A 92 -2.47 -15.89 4.24
CA TYR A 92 -2.92 -17.26 4.00
C TYR A 92 -4.24 -17.32 3.22
N LYS A 93 -5.20 -16.42 3.49
CA LYS A 93 -6.45 -16.35 2.70
C LYS A 93 -6.19 -15.88 1.28
N GLY A 94 -5.17 -15.04 1.09
CA GLY A 94 -4.74 -14.60 -0.24
C GLY A 94 -4.16 -15.75 -1.04
N LEU A 95 -3.34 -16.62 -0.42
CA LEU A 95 -2.85 -17.84 -1.07
C LEU A 95 -4.00 -18.75 -1.52
N ILE A 96 -4.98 -19.00 -0.63
CA ILE A 96 -6.15 -19.82 -0.95
C ILE A 96 -6.94 -19.22 -2.10
N GLU A 97 -7.20 -17.92 -2.08
CA GLU A 97 -7.92 -17.22 -3.15
C GLU A 97 -7.17 -17.29 -4.48
N LEU A 98 -5.85 -17.08 -4.48
CA LEU A 98 -5.04 -17.18 -5.69
C LEU A 98 -5.04 -18.62 -6.25
N ALA A 99 -5.09 -19.64 -5.40
CA ALA A 99 -5.18 -21.02 -5.83
C ALA A 99 -6.56 -21.41 -6.39
N GLN A 100 -7.60 -20.65 -6.08
CA GLN A 100 -8.97 -20.88 -6.57
C GLN A 100 -9.31 -20.12 -7.86
N ARG A 101 -8.43 -19.22 -8.30
CA ARG A 101 -8.62 -18.40 -9.50
C ARG A 101 -8.15 -19.09 -10.77
#